data_AF-A0A3P8HR51-F1
#
_entry.id   AF-A0A3P8HR51-F1
#
_cell.length_a   1.000
_cell.length_b   1.000
_cell.length_c   1.000
_cell.angle_alpha   90.00
_cell.angle_beta   90.00
_cell.angle_gamma   90.00
#
_symmetry.space_group_name_H-M   'P 1'
#
loop_
_entity.id
_entity.type
_entity.pdbx_description
1 polymer ?
#
loop_
_entity_poly.entity_id
_entity_poly.type
_entity_poly.pdbx_seq_one_letter_code
_entity_poly.pdbx_strand_id
1 'polypeptide(L)'
;MEYGLNDADVVELAALVSVVDRQLSPAVDWFLWGEDDVFVGYTRKWCSAHLSRLASMYLPNKWRQRKIHLATHSQLVHCLRQLTDNEIGCELYGLAKRCLTALSYILGKKTYFVGDRPTAIDAYVFSRLWPLLHYESQQGNVSWLTIGPTGASPSLCQSASHPLIAHVIQCPNLVAHFIRIQSEFFPKAAAHFRGGKSGSASFIFLS
;
A
#
# COMPACT_ATOMS: atom_id res chain seq x y z
N MET A 1 -10.51 -12.56 16.99
CA MET A 1 -11.58 -13.47 16.56
C MET A 1 -12.70 -12.61 16.01
N GLU A 2 -12.93 -12.69 14.71
CA GLU A 2 -13.99 -11.94 14.03
C GLU A 2 -15.31 -12.68 14.28
N TYR A 3 -16.24 -12.06 14.99
CA TYR A 3 -17.51 -12.69 15.34
C TYR A 3 -18.44 -12.71 14.12
N GLY A 4 -18.87 -13.90 13.70
CA GLY A 4 -19.90 -14.09 12.67
C GLY A 4 -19.41 -14.53 11.29
N LEU A 5 -18.15 -14.96 11.15
CA LEU A 5 -17.66 -15.60 9.92
C LEU A 5 -17.89 -17.12 9.96
N ASN A 6 -18.23 -17.70 8.81
CA ASN A 6 -18.29 -19.16 8.66
C ASN A 6 -16.86 -19.73 8.59
N ASP A 7 -16.68 -21.04 8.86
CA ASP A 7 -15.35 -21.68 8.82
C ASP A 7 -14.67 -21.51 7.45
N ALA A 8 -15.45 -21.53 6.36
CA ALA A 8 -14.96 -21.27 5.02
C ALA A 8 -14.42 -19.83 4.84
N ASP A 9 -15.12 -18.84 5.41
CA ASP A 9 -14.74 -17.43 5.34
C ASP A 9 -13.45 -17.16 6.13
N VAL A 10 -13.27 -17.85 7.27
CA VAL A 10 -12.04 -17.77 8.07
C VAL A 10 -10.84 -18.32 7.30
N VAL A 11 -11.02 -19.41 6.56
CA VAL A 11 -9.96 -19.98 5.71
C VAL A 11 -9.64 -19.05 4.53
N GLU A 12 -10.66 -18.50 3.87
CA GLU A 12 -10.48 -17.52 2.78
C GLU A 12 -9.74 -16.27 3.28
N LEU A 13 -10.15 -15.73 4.43
CA LEU A 13 -9.50 -14.61 5.10
C LEU A 13 -8.01 -14.90 5.34
N ALA A 14 -7.69 -16.02 5.98
CA ALA A 14 -6.33 -16.41 6.31
C ALA A 14 -5.46 -16.59 5.03
N ALA A 15 -6.03 -17.17 3.98
CA ALA A 15 -5.36 -17.32 2.69
C ALA A 15 -5.05 -15.97 2.05
N LEU A 16 -6.03 -15.05 2.04
CA LEU A 16 -5.84 -13.69 1.50
C LEU A 16 -4.80 -12.90 2.29
N VAL A 17 -4.86 -12.95 3.62
CA VAL A 17 -3.86 -12.30 4.48
C VAL A 17 -2.47 -12.84 4.18
N SER A 18 -2.32 -14.17 4.06
CA SER A 18 -1.02 -14.77 3.73
C SER A 18 -0.51 -14.36 2.35
N VAL A 19 -1.37 -14.20 1.35
CA VAL A 19 -0.98 -13.76 0.00
C VAL A 19 -0.50 -12.30 0.03
N VAL A 20 -1.25 -11.41 0.69
CA VAL A 20 -0.88 -10.00 0.87
C VAL A 20 0.43 -9.87 1.65
N ASP A 21 0.60 -10.66 2.71
CA ASP A 21 1.79 -10.63 3.55
C ASP A 21 3.05 -11.07 2.77
N ARG A 22 2.93 -12.13 1.96
CA ARG A 22 4.07 -12.66 1.21
C ARG A 22 4.41 -11.85 -0.04
N GLN A 23 3.43 -11.29 -0.75
CA GLN A 23 3.65 -10.69 -2.07
C GLN A 23 3.60 -9.16 -2.04
N LEU A 24 2.57 -8.58 -1.41
CA LEU A 24 2.36 -7.14 -1.44
C LEU A 24 3.18 -6.40 -0.37
N SER A 25 3.23 -6.95 0.84
CA SER A 25 3.90 -6.32 1.97
C SER A 25 5.40 -6.07 1.76
N PRO A 26 6.21 -7.04 1.27
CA PRO A 26 7.63 -6.78 1.03
C PRO A 26 7.86 -5.75 -0.08
N ALA A 27 6.99 -5.68 -1.08
CA ALA A 27 7.07 -4.68 -2.14
C ALA A 27 6.72 -3.26 -1.66
N VAL A 28 5.71 -3.12 -0.80
CA VAL A 28 5.38 -1.83 -0.17
C VAL A 28 6.49 -1.38 0.78
N ASP A 29 7.04 -2.30 1.58
CA ASP A 29 8.18 -2.00 2.44
C ASP A 29 9.42 -1.62 1.60
N TRP A 30 9.69 -2.29 0.48
CA TRP A 30 10.76 -1.91 -0.44
C TRP A 30 10.54 -0.54 -1.08
N PHE A 31 9.32 -0.24 -1.53
CA PHE A 31 9.00 1.07 -2.09
C PHE A 31 9.23 2.21 -1.08
N LEU A 32 8.82 2.04 0.17
CA LEU A 32 8.94 3.08 1.20
C LEU A 32 10.36 3.23 1.75
N TRP A 33 11.09 2.13 1.89
CA TRP A 33 12.36 2.09 2.62
C TRP A 33 13.56 1.74 1.74
N GLY A 34 13.38 0.96 0.68
CA GLY A 34 14.42 0.57 -0.26
C GLY A 34 14.80 1.72 -1.20
N GLU A 35 13.82 2.33 -1.85
CA GLU A 35 14.02 3.43 -2.81
C GLU A 35 14.60 4.68 -2.11
N ASP A 36 15.80 5.11 -2.50
CA ASP A 36 16.49 6.25 -1.89
C ASP A 36 15.70 7.56 -2.05
N ASP A 37 15.15 7.81 -3.23
CA ASP A 37 14.40 9.03 -3.55
C ASP A 37 13.12 9.13 -2.71
N VAL A 38 12.37 8.03 -2.61
CA VAL A 38 11.15 7.94 -1.80
C VAL A 38 11.49 8.07 -0.31
N PHE A 39 12.54 7.40 0.15
CA PHE A 39 12.95 7.43 1.54
C PHE A 39 13.33 8.84 2.00
N VAL A 40 14.21 9.53 1.25
CA VAL A 40 14.69 10.87 1.60
C VAL A 40 13.59 11.91 1.40
N GLY A 41 12.82 11.80 0.31
CA GLY A 41 11.79 12.76 -0.07
C GLY A 41 10.54 12.72 0.81
N TYR A 42 10.11 11.51 1.18
CA TYR A 42 8.81 11.25 1.80
C TYR A 42 8.92 10.47 3.12
N THR A 43 9.41 9.22 3.10
CA THR A 43 9.30 8.30 4.25
C THR A 43 10.01 8.82 5.48
N ARG A 44 11.23 9.35 5.34
CA ARG A 44 11.99 9.90 6.46
C ARG A 44 11.27 11.07 7.11
N LYS A 45 10.74 12.00 6.31
CA LYS A 45 10.01 13.19 6.83
C LYS A 45 8.74 12.76 7.55
N TRP A 46 8.00 11.81 6.96
CA TRP A 46 6.78 11.27 7.52
C TRP A 46 7.01 10.57 8.85
N CYS A 47 7.99 9.66 8.93
CA CYS A 47 8.38 8.96 10.16
C CYS A 47 8.93 9.91 11.24
N SER A 48 9.58 11.00 10.83
CA SER A 48 10.22 11.94 11.75
C SER A 48 9.30 13.02 12.29
N ALA A 49 8.08 13.15 11.76
CA ALA A 49 7.18 14.27 12.07
C ALA A 49 6.81 14.38 13.57
N HIS A 50 6.80 13.26 14.30
CA HIS A 50 6.43 13.20 15.72
C HIS A 50 7.58 12.77 16.64
N LEU A 51 8.79 12.66 16.09
CA LEU A 51 9.96 12.22 16.84
C LEU A 51 10.72 13.42 17.43
N SER A 52 11.34 13.20 18.59
CA SER A 52 12.31 14.17 19.12
C SER A 52 13.49 14.32 18.17
N ARG A 53 14.19 15.47 18.22
CA ARG A 53 15.28 15.79 17.28
C ARG A 53 16.36 14.69 17.19
N LEU A 54 16.72 14.09 18.33
CA LEU A 54 17.71 13.00 18.38
C LEU A 54 17.15 11.69 17.78
N ALA A 55 15.90 11.36 18.10
CA ALA A 55 15.22 10.18 17.58
C ALA A 55 15.01 10.27 16.06
N SER A 56 14.67 11.45 15.55
CA SER A 56 14.48 11.77 14.13
C SER A 56 15.76 11.56 13.28
N MET A 57 16.95 11.70 13.86
CA MET A 57 18.20 11.46 13.13
C MET A 57 18.57 9.98 13.05
N TYR A 58 18.31 9.19 14.10
CA TYR A 58 18.78 7.81 14.21
C TYR A 58 17.74 6.76 13.83
N LEU A 59 16.49 6.91 14.30
CA LEU A 59 15.45 5.87 14.15
C LEU A 59 15.09 5.57 12.69
N PRO A 60 14.88 6.56 11.79
CA PRO A 60 14.49 6.26 10.42
C PRO A 60 15.52 5.38 9.69
N ASN A 61 16.81 5.61 9.93
CA ASN A 61 17.88 4.80 9.31
C ASN A 61 17.92 3.38 9.88
N LYS A 62 17.71 3.22 11.19
CA LYS A 62 17.62 1.89 11.82
C LYS A 62 16.41 1.10 11.32
N TRP A 63 15.27 1.75 11.20
CA TRP A 63 14.05 1.15 10.65
C TRP A 63 14.22 0.78 9.17
N ARG A 64 14.86 1.66 8.39
CA ARG A 64 15.21 1.41 6.99
C ARG A 64 16.00 0.11 6.84
N GLN A 65 17.10 -0.04 7.58
CA GLN A 65 17.92 -1.26 7.53
C GLN A 65 17.12 -2.51 7.87
N ARG A 66 16.27 -2.45 8.91
CA ARG A 66 15.43 -3.59 9.29
C ARG A 66 14.40 -3.93 8.21
N LYS A 67 13.77 -2.93 7.61
CA LYS A 67 12.74 -3.12 6.58
C LYS A 67 13.31 -3.64 5.27
N ILE A 68 14.45 -3.10 4.83
CA ILE A 68 15.20 -3.63 3.67
C ILE A 68 15.58 -5.08 3.93
N HIS A 69 16.17 -5.38 5.09
CA HIS A 69 16.53 -6.76 5.44
C HIS A 69 15.32 -7.70 5.39
N LEU A 70 14.17 -7.32 5.96
CA LEU A 70 12.96 -8.14 5.90
C LEU A 70 12.42 -8.33 4.47
N ALA A 71 12.48 -7.30 3.63
CA ALA A 71 12.03 -7.37 2.24
C ALA A 71 12.95 -8.28 1.39
N THR A 72 14.28 -8.11 1.52
CA THR A 72 15.29 -8.93 0.84
C THR A 72 15.25 -10.39 1.29
N HIS A 73 14.99 -10.64 2.57
CA HIS A 73 14.89 -11.99 3.14
C HIS A 73 13.46 -12.53 3.19
N SER A 74 12.52 -11.91 2.48
CA SER A 74 11.19 -12.49 2.30
C SER A 74 11.32 -13.85 1.62
N GLN A 75 10.43 -14.80 1.96
CA GLN A 75 10.47 -16.17 1.46
C GLN A 75 10.53 -16.25 -0.08
N LEU A 76 10.01 -15.23 -0.78
CA LEU A 76 10.00 -15.15 -2.24
C LEU A 76 11.35 -14.71 -2.83
N VAL A 77 12.05 -13.78 -2.18
CA VAL A 77 13.36 -13.26 -2.64
C VAL A 77 14.51 -14.14 -2.16
N HIS A 78 14.33 -14.92 -1.08
CA HIS A 78 15.34 -15.86 -0.59
C HIS A 78 15.78 -16.89 -1.64
N CYS A 79 14.91 -17.24 -2.59
CA CYS A 79 15.24 -18.13 -3.71
C CYS A 79 16.15 -17.46 -4.78
N LEU A 80 16.32 -16.15 -4.73
CA LEU A 80 17.01 -15.32 -5.71
C LEU A 80 18.36 -14.82 -5.16
N ARG A 81 19.22 -15.75 -4.70
CA ARG A 81 20.34 -15.52 -3.77
C ARG A 81 21.49 -14.62 -4.26
N GLN A 82 21.38 -13.91 -5.37
CA GLN A 82 22.46 -13.10 -5.97
C GLN A 82 21.97 -11.88 -6.77
N LEU A 83 20.83 -11.30 -6.41
CA LEU A 83 20.31 -10.11 -7.09
C LEU A 83 20.86 -8.81 -6.51
N THR A 84 21.04 -7.82 -7.37
CA THR A 84 21.28 -6.41 -7.01
C THR A 84 20.03 -5.78 -6.42
N ASP A 85 20.17 -4.69 -5.67
CA ASP A 85 19.03 -3.98 -5.04
C ASP A 85 17.94 -3.60 -6.07
N ASN A 86 18.35 -3.16 -7.26
CA ASN A 86 17.40 -2.82 -8.33
C ASN A 86 16.61 -4.04 -8.82
N GLU A 87 17.28 -5.18 -9.02
CA GLU A 87 16.63 -6.42 -9.45
C GLU A 87 15.68 -6.97 -8.37
N ILE A 88 16.06 -6.85 -7.08
CA ILE A 88 15.19 -7.19 -5.95
C ILE A 88 13.91 -6.34 -6.00
N GLY A 89 14.03 -5.03 -6.20
CA GLY A 89 12.90 -4.13 -6.36
C GLY A 89 11.99 -4.54 -7.52
N CYS A 90 12.56 -4.81 -8.70
CA CYS A 90 11.81 -5.24 -9.88
C CYS A 90 11.01 -6.53 -9.62
N GLU A 91 11.61 -7.54 -8.99
CA GLU A 91 10.94 -8.81 -8.69
C GLU A 91 9.83 -8.64 -7.65
N LEU A 92 10.09 -7.89 -6.57
CA LEU A 92 9.09 -7.56 -5.56
C LEU A 92 7.90 -6.83 -6.18
N TYR A 93 8.14 -5.83 -7.03
CA TYR A 93 7.08 -5.12 -7.73
C TYR A 93 6.34 -6.02 -8.71
N GLY A 94 7.02 -6.91 -9.41
CA GLY A 94 6.40 -7.90 -10.30
C GLY A 94 5.43 -8.82 -9.57
N LEU A 95 5.84 -9.34 -8.41
CA LEU A 95 4.99 -10.17 -7.55
C LEU A 95 3.81 -9.39 -6.99
N ALA A 96 4.05 -8.18 -6.48
CA ALA A 96 3.00 -7.32 -5.96
C ALA A 96 1.96 -6.95 -7.02
N LYS A 97 2.38 -6.66 -8.27
CA LYS A 97 1.44 -6.39 -9.38
C LYS A 97 0.50 -7.56 -9.64
N ARG A 98 1.03 -8.80 -9.66
CA ARG A 98 0.21 -10.02 -9.81
C ARG A 98 -0.76 -10.18 -8.64
N CYS A 99 -0.28 -9.95 -7.41
CA CYS A 99 -1.10 -9.96 -6.21
C CYS A 99 -2.25 -8.95 -6.29
N LEU A 100 -1.97 -7.70 -6.70
CA LEU A 100 -2.97 -6.64 -6.83
C LEU A 100 -4.02 -6.98 -7.88
N THR A 101 -3.61 -7.53 -9.02
CA THR A 101 -4.54 -7.99 -10.06
C THR A 101 -5.41 -9.13 -9.54
N ALA A 102 -4.84 -10.11 -8.83
CA ALA A 102 -5.60 -11.20 -8.22
C ALA A 102 -6.59 -10.68 -7.18
N LEU A 103 -6.19 -9.77 -6.29
CA LEU A 103 -7.09 -9.15 -5.31
C LEU A 103 -8.22 -8.37 -5.99
N SER A 104 -7.92 -7.60 -7.05
CA SER A 104 -8.93 -6.88 -7.83
C SER A 104 -9.92 -7.83 -8.50
N TYR A 105 -9.46 -9.01 -8.92
CA TYR A 105 -10.32 -10.05 -9.51
C TYR A 105 -11.20 -10.73 -8.45
N ILE A 106 -10.61 -11.14 -7.32
CA ILE A 106 -11.32 -11.77 -6.18
C ILE A 106 -12.40 -10.84 -5.64
N LEU A 107 -12.06 -9.55 -5.50
CA LEU A 107 -13.01 -8.54 -5.08
C LEU A 107 -14.14 -8.37 -6.11
N GLY A 108 -13.82 -8.35 -7.41
CA GLY A 108 -14.81 -8.34 -8.48
C GLY A 108 -15.88 -7.26 -8.30
N LYS A 109 -17.14 -7.67 -8.11
CA LYS A 109 -18.27 -6.79 -7.80
C LYS A 109 -18.63 -6.72 -6.30
N LYS A 110 -17.91 -7.45 -5.45
CA LYS A 110 -18.13 -7.47 -4.00
C LYS A 110 -17.73 -6.11 -3.39
N THR A 111 -18.37 -5.76 -2.28
CA THR A 111 -18.06 -4.55 -1.52
C THR A 111 -16.81 -4.74 -0.64
N TYR A 112 -16.70 -5.93 -0.05
CA TYR A 112 -15.63 -6.39 0.83
C TYR A 112 -15.07 -7.71 0.32
N PHE A 113 -13.88 -8.10 0.78
CA PHE A 113 -13.25 -9.36 0.36
C PHE A 113 -14.04 -10.59 0.84
N VAL A 114 -14.44 -10.60 2.11
CA VAL A 114 -15.08 -11.73 2.78
C VAL A 114 -16.39 -11.26 3.42
N GLY A 115 -17.51 -11.86 3.01
CA GLY A 115 -18.85 -11.51 3.49
C GLY A 115 -19.34 -10.11 3.09
N ASP A 116 -20.40 -9.65 3.77
CA ASP A 116 -21.10 -8.38 3.48
C ASP A 116 -20.66 -7.21 4.38
N ARG A 117 -19.66 -7.43 5.24
CA ARG A 117 -19.13 -6.44 6.19
C ARG A 117 -17.61 -6.35 6.08
N PRO A 118 -16.99 -5.21 6.43
CA PRO A 118 -15.54 -5.10 6.40
C PRO A 118 -14.92 -6.01 7.45
N THR A 119 -13.91 -6.75 7.03
CA THR A 119 -13.13 -7.70 7.82
C THR A 119 -11.67 -7.24 7.92
N ALA A 120 -10.86 -7.96 8.69
CA ALA A 120 -9.45 -7.65 8.91
C ALA A 120 -8.64 -7.63 7.61
N ILE A 121 -9.01 -8.42 6.59
CA ILE A 121 -8.34 -8.36 5.29
C ILE A 121 -8.59 -7.03 4.58
N ASP A 122 -9.81 -6.48 4.65
CA ASP A 122 -10.13 -5.19 4.04
C ASP A 122 -9.28 -4.09 4.69
N ALA A 123 -9.19 -4.09 6.01
CA ALA A 123 -8.31 -3.19 6.76
C ALA A 123 -6.83 -3.42 6.43
N TYR A 124 -6.40 -4.67 6.29
CA TYR A 124 -5.02 -5.02 6.00
C TYR A 124 -4.60 -4.56 4.59
N VAL A 125 -5.40 -4.86 3.57
CA VAL A 125 -5.19 -4.39 2.19
C VAL A 125 -5.20 -2.86 2.15
N PHE A 126 -6.17 -2.22 2.79
CA PHE A 126 -6.22 -0.76 2.92
C PHE A 126 -4.93 -0.19 3.51
N SER A 127 -4.43 -0.79 4.60
CA SER A 127 -3.20 -0.34 5.27
C SER A 127 -1.96 -0.45 4.37
N ARG A 128 -1.90 -1.45 3.47
CA ARG A 128 -0.79 -1.63 2.54
C ARG A 128 -0.88 -0.72 1.32
N LEU A 129 -2.10 -0.40 0.86
CA LEU A 129 -2.30 0.51 -0.26
C LEU A 129 -2.17 1.98 0.14
N TRP A 130 -2.51 2.31 1.39
CA TRP A 130 -2.53 3.69 1.87
C TRP A 130 -1.24 4.47 1.63
N PRO A 131 -0.04 3.97 2.00
CA PRO A 131 1.19 4.73 1.82
C PRO A 131 1.54 4.99 0.35
N LEU A 132 1.20 4.05 -0.55
CA LEU A 132 1.43 4.18 -2.00
C LEU A 132 0.58 5.32 -2.57
N LEU A 133 -0.71 5.31 -2.22
CA LEU A 133 -1.67 6.28 -2.70
C LEU A 133 -1.46 7.66 -2.04
N HIS A 134 -1.09 7.69 -0.77
CA HIS A 134 -0.73 8.93 -0.09
C HIS A 134 0.56 9.55 -0.66
N TYR A 135 1.57 8.73 -1.02
CA TYR A 135 2.75 9.24 -1.70
C TYR A 135 2.38 9.92 -3.03
N GLU A 136 1.53 9.27 -3.84
CA GLU A 136 1.06 9.80 -5.11
C GLU A 136 0.25 11.09 -4.95
N SER A 137 -0.53 11.23 -3.87
CA SER A 137 -1.28 12.47 -3.59
C SER A 137 -0.37 13.67 -3.30
N GLN A 138 0.82 13.42 -2.75
CA GLN A 138 1.78 14.47 -2.39
C GLN A 138 2.72 14.82 -3.55
N GLN A 139 3.23 13.79 -4.25
CA GLN A 139 4.28 13.92 -5.26
C GLN A 139 3.77 13.84 -6.70
N GLY A 140 2.63 13.19 -6.93
CA GLY A 140 2.07 12.95 -8.25
C GLY A 140 1.29 14.14 -8.80
N ASN A 141 1.01 14.09 -10.10
CA ASN A 141 0.10 15.01 -10.79
C ASN A 141 -1.32 14.43 -10.93
N VAL A 142 -1.57 13.27 -10.30
CA VAL A 142 -2.81 12.53 -10.41
C VAL A 142 -3.85 13.17 -9.49
N SER A 143 -4.88 13.78 -10.08
CA SER A 143 -6.01 14.31 -9.31
C SER A 143 -6.89 13.16 -8.79
N TRP A 144 -7.00 13.06 -7.47
CA TRP A 144 -7.83 12.07 -6.76
C TRP A 144 -9.32 12.14 -7.11
N LEU A 145 -9.79 13.28 -7.63
CA LEU A 145 -11.15 13.46 -8.12
C LEU A 145 -11.40 12.64 -9.40
N THR A 146 -10.36 12.39 -10.18
CA THR A 146 -10.42 11.64 -11.45
C THR A 146 -10.24 10.13 -11.25
N ILE A 147 -9.78 9.69 -10.09
CA ILE A 147 -9.60 8.27 -9.71
C ILE A 147 -10.95 7.62 -9.30
N GLY A 148 -12.06 8.35 -9.41
CA GLY A 148 -13.40 7.91 -9.04
C GLY A 148 -13.93 6.68 -9.80
N PRO A 149 -15.12 6.17 -9.40
CA PRO A 149 -15.67 4.87 -9.81
C PRO A 149 -15.94 4.70 -11.31
N THR A 150 -15.80 5.76 -12.12
CA THR A 150 -15.94 5.73 -13.58
C THR A 150 -14.71 5.21 -14.32
N GLY A 151 -13.69 4.73 -13.62
CA GLY A 151 -12.51 4.09 -14.20
C GLY A 151 -11.40 5.09 -14.53
N ALA A 152 -10.15 4.66 -14.34
CA ALA A 152 -8.98 5.45 -14.66
C ALA A 152 -8.80 5.53 -16.18
N SER A 153 -8.84 6.75 -16.74
CA SER A 153 -8.43 7.01 -18.12
C SER A 153 -6.98 6.56 -18.36
N PRO A 154 -6.65 5.97 -19.53
CA PRO A 154 -5.29 5.46 -19.81
C PRO A 154 -4.19 6.54 -19.74
N SER A 155 -4.54 7.83 -19.86
CA SER A 155 -3.63 8.97 -19.68
C SER A 155 -3.16 9.18 -18.24
N LEU A 156 -3.91 8.74 -17.22
CA LEU A 156 -3.51 8.84 -15.81
C LEU A 156 -2.30 7.92 -15.50
N CYS A 157 -2.16 6.83 -16.26
CA CYS A 157 -1.09 5.85 -16.07
C CYS A 157 0.31 6.40 -16.41
N GLN A 158 0.39 7.37 -17.32
CA GLN A 158 1.65 7.98 -17.74
C GLN A 158 2.15 9.06 -16.78
N SER A 159 1.30 9.50 -15.85
CA SER A 159 1.59 10.57 -14.88
C SER A 159 1.86 10.07 -13.47
N ALA A 160 1.73 8.75 -13.23
CA ALA A 160 1.99 8.16 -11.93
C ALA A 160 3.50 8.15 -11.62
N SER A 161 3.85 8.52 -10.39
CA SER A 161 5.25 8.70 -9.98
C SER A 161 6.06 7.40 -9.92
N HIS A 162 5.40 6.23 -9.83
CA HIS A 162 6.06 4.94 -9.68
C HIS A 162 5.27 3.80 -10.36
N PRO A 163 5.93 2.82 -11.01
CA PRO A 163 5.26 1.74 -11.76
C PRO A 163 4.36 0.83 -10.90
N LEU A 164 4.65 0.68 -9.59
CA LEU A 164 3.77 -0.04 -8.67
C LEU A 164 2.46 0.74 -8.43
N ILE A 165 2.55 2.05 -8.24
CA ILE A 165 1.39 2.93 -7.99
C ILE A 165 0.51 2.99 -9.23
N ALA A 166 1.13 3.13 -10.41
CA ALA A 166 0.43 3.09 -11.69
C ALA A 166 -0.45 1.84 -11.82
N HIS A 167 0.08 0.68 -11.42
CA HIS A 167 -0.65 -0.60 -11.46
C HIS A 167 -1.79 -0.68 -10.44
N VAL A 168 -1.62 -0.10 -9.24
CA VAL A 168 -2.72 0.02 -8.27
C VAL A 168 -3.87 0.84 -8.86
N ILE A 169 -3.57 1.98 -9.49
CA ILE A 169 -4.57 2.86 -10.11
C ILE A 169 -5.29 2.18 -11.28
N GLN A 170 -4.60 1.28 -12.00
CA GLN A 170 -5.19 0.47 -13.07
C GLN A 170 -6.17 -0.61 -12.57
N CYS A 171 -6.23 -0.89 -11.27
CA CYS A 171 -7.14 -1.88 -10.68
C CYS A 171 -8.41 -1.18 -10.12
N PRO A 172 -9.47 -0.96 -10.92
CA PRO A 172 -10.60 -0.12 -10.53
C PRO A 172 -11.39 -0.65 -9.34
N ASN A 173 -11.54 -1.98 -9.21
CA ASN A 173 -12.27 -2.58 -8.09
C ASN A 173 -11.54 -2.31 -6.77
N LEU A 174 -10.21 -2.42 -6.79
CA LEU A 174 -9.36 -2.22 -5.63
C LEU A 174 -9.32 -0.75 -5.20
N VAL A 175 -9.24 0.15 -6.18
CA VAL A 175 -9.34 1.61 -5.96
C VAL A 175 -10.70 1.98 -5.38
N ALA A 176 -11.79 1.47 -5.97
CA ALA A 176 -13.14 1.72 -5.46
C ALA A 176 -13.31 1.20 -4.03
N HIS A 177 -12.75 0.03 -3.71
CA HIS A 177 -12.71 -0.50 -2.36
C HIS A 177 -11.92 0.39 -1.41
N PHE A 178 -10.72 0.84 -1.80
CA PHE A 178 -9.92 1.78 -1.00
C PHE A 178 -10.69 3.07 -0.69
N ILE A 179 -11.31 3.68 -1.70
CA ILE A 179 -12.11 4.91 -1.54
C ILE A 179 -13.29 4.66 -0.61
N ARG A 180 -13.96 3.50 -0.72
CA ARG A 180 -15.08 3.12 0.14
C ARG A 180 -14.63 3.04 1.60
N ILE A 181 -13.63 2.21 1.91
CA ILE A 181 -13.08 2.05 3.27
C ILE A 181 -12.61 3.39 3.83
N GLN A 182 -11.92 4.20 3.02
CA GLN A 182 -11.49 5.54 3.43
C GLN A 182 -12.68 6.44 3.77
N SER A 183 -13.72 6.46 2.94
CA SER A 183 -14.88 7.33 3.13
C SER A 183 -15.74 6.93 4.34
N GLU A 184 -15.84 5.63 4.59
CA GLU A 184 -16.70 5.07 5.64
C GLU A 184 -16.02 5.13 7.02
N PHE A 185 -14.74 4.80 7.10
CA PHE A 185 -14.01 4.70 8.38
C PHE A 185 -13.08 5.88 8.66
N PHE A 186 -12.63 6.60 7.63
CA PHE A 186 -11.64 7.68 7.76
C PHE A 186 -12.05 8.96 6.99
N PRO A 187 -13.23 9.55 7.26
CA PRO A 187 -13.75 10.67 6.48
C PRO A 187 -12.84 11.91 6.50
N LYS A 188 -12.14 12.15 7.62
CA LYS A 188 -11.14 13.21 7.72
C LYS A 188 -9.95 12.97 6.79
N ALA A 189 -9.50 11.73 6.67
CA ALA A 189 -8.39 11.35 5.81
C ALA A 189 -8.80 11.42 4.32
N ALA A 190 -10.05 11.07 4.00
CA ALA A 190 -10.61 11.25 2.65
C ALA A 190 -10.62 12.71 2.19
N ALA A 191 -10.86 13.64 3.12
CA ALA A 191 -10.85 15.08 2.81
C ALA A 191 -9.47 15.57 2.37
N HIS A 192 -8.37 15.03 2.92
CA HIS A 192 -7.01 15.42 2.52
C HIS A 192 -6.63 14.96 1.11
N PHE A 193 -7.20 13.85 0.64
CA PHE A 193 -6.99 13.40 -0.74
C PHE A 193 -7.76 14.28 -1.74
N ARG A 194 -8.89 14.86 -1.33
CA ARG A 194 -9.76 15.69 -2.17
C ARG A 194 -9.48 17.20 -2.06
N GLY A 195 -8.92 17.64 -0.94
CA GLY A 195 -8.49 19.01 -0.70
C GLY A 195 -7.07 19.19 -1.21
N GLY A 196 -6.90 19.93 -2.31
CA GLY A 196 -5.58 20.28 -2.83
C GLY A 196 -4.66 20.83 -1.73
N LYS A 197 -3.50 20.19 -1.56
CA LYS A 197 -2.34 20.55 -0.74
C LYS A 197 -2.66 21.49 0.44
N SER A 198 -3.15 20.93 1.55
CA SER A 198 -2.89 21.50 2.87
C SER A 198 -3.05 20.47 3.99
N GLY A 199 -2.08 20.46 4.90
CA GLY A 199 -2.15 19.79 6.19
C GLY A 199 -1.51 18.41 6.23
N SER A 200 -0.28 18.36 6.75
CA SER A 200 0.35 17.15 7.26
C SER A 200 -0.60 16.47 8.25
N ALA A 201 -1.18 15.33 7.87
CA ALA A 201 -1.99 14.51 8.76
C ALA A 201 -1.29 13.19 9.04
N SER A 202 -0.96 13.05 10.32
CA SER A 202 -0.33 11.93 10.99
C SER A 202 -1.21 10.69 10.91
N PHE A 203 -0.65 9.58 10.38
CA PHE A 203 -1.16 8.24 10.64
C PHE A 203 0.04 7.34 10.89
N ILE A 204 0.26 6.96 12.14
CA ILE A 204 1.22 5.92 12.49
C ILE A 204 0.46 4.60 12.39
N PHE A 205 0.68 3.85 11.30
CA PHE A 205 0.53 2.40 11.32
C PHE A 205 1.93 1.80 11.24
N LEU A 206 2.62 1.83 12.39
CA LEU A 206 3.76 0.97 12.66
C LEU A 206 3.21 -0.23 13.42
N SER A 207 2.86 -1.28 12.67
CA SER A 207 2.80 -2.65 13.18
C SER A 207 4.06 -3.39 12.76
#